data_AF-A0A293MJM4-F1
#
_entry.id   AF-A0A293MJM4-F1
#
_cell.length_a   1.000
_cell.length_b   1.000
_cell.length_c   1.000
_cell.angle_alpha   90.00
_cell.angle_beta   90.00
_cell.angle_gamma   90.00
#
_symmetry.space_group_name_H-M   'P 1'
#
loop_
_entity.id
_entity.type
_entity.pdbx_description
1 polymer ?
#
loop_
_entity_poly.entity_id
_entity_poly.type
_entity_poly.pdbx_seq_one_letter_code
_entity_poly.pdbx_strand_id
1 'polypeptide(L)'
;MQLVDFHVINGVLHTAHSLFKRYRYEFKSQELWTEIKHVLDNFAKPLTDLFVATMELAKTHATNPTALKVIFSSLVLIAKLFYSLNYQDLPEFFEDNMEVWMTHFLTLLTADNKVLQTEEDEEAGLLEQLKSQICDNVGLYAQKYDEEFQKYLPGFVTAVWHLLTTTGLQVKYDILVSNAIHFLSSVAERPHYKQLFEDTNVLSSICEKVIIPNMEFRSSDEELFEDNPEEYVRKDIEGSDVDTRRRAACDLVRALSKYFEQKITETFSQYITAMLQTYAKDPAKNWKNKDVAVYLVTSMAVKAQTAKLGTTQTSALVNVVDFFREFIVSDLQNTNLQEVPVLKADAIKYYMVFRNQLPKEVLLQSFPHVIHLLQSPSYVVHTYAASAIERLFTMRDGQGKPAFTSADIAGISEMLLKHLFLAFGHPGSSENEYTMKAIMRTFSLLQDAVVPYLPTVLPGLTAKLAEVSKNPSKPHFNHFLSLLQDAVVPYLPTVLPGLTA
;
A
#
# COMPACT_ATOMS: atom_id res chain seq x y z
N MET A 1 1.00 43.77 -7.47
CA MET A 1 0.37 43.01 -6.38
C MET A 1 1.12 43.30 -5.09
N GLN A 2 0.42 43.73 -4.05
CA GLN A 2 0.93 43.81 -2.68
C GLN A 2 0.57 42.53 -1.91
N LEU A 3 1.20 42.27 -0.76
CA LEU A 3 0.91 41.09 0.10
C LEU A 3 -0.57 40.95 0.49
N VAL A 4 -1.29 42.08 0.60
CA VAL A 4 -2.73 42.10 0.89
C VAL A 4 -3.56 41.49 -0.25
N ASP A 5 -3.11 41.61 -1.50
CA ASP A 5 -3.78 41.01 -2.66
C ASP A 5 -3.69 39.48 -2.62
N PHE A 6 -2.60 38.92 -2.07
CA PHE A 6 -2.40 37.47 -2.01
C PHE A 6 -3.36 36.75 -1.06
N HIS A 7 -3.82 37.42 0.00
CA HIS A 7 -4.79 36.81 0.90
C HIS A 7 -6.14 36.60 0.19
N VAL A 8 -6.55 37.58 -0.62
CA VAL A 8 -7.74 37.48 -1.46
C VAL A 8 -7.55 36.43 -2.56
N ILE A 9 -6.42 36.46 -3.25
CA ILE A 9 -6.08 35.47 -4.30
C ILE A 9 -6.11 34.05 -3.73
N ASN A 10 -5.49 33.80 -2.57
CA ASN A 10 -5.52 32.49 -1.93
C ASN A 10 -6.94 32.05 -1.58
N GLY A 11 -7.78 32.95 -1.05
CA GLY A 11 -9.20 32.66 -0.80
C GLY A 11 -9.96 32.24 -2.06
N VAL A 12 -9.73 32.94 -3.18
CA VAL A 12 -10.34 32.62 -4.48
C VAL A 12 -9.83 31.27 -5.00
N LEU A 13 -8.51 31.03 -4.94
CA LEU A 13 -7.90 29.77 -5.38
C LEU A 13 -8.39 28.57 -4.55
N HIS A 14 -8.54 28.72 -3.24
CA HIS A 14 -9.10 27.68 -2.37
C HIS A 14 -10.55 27.35 -2.73
N THR A 15 -11.35 28.37 -3.02
CA THR A 15 -12.75 28.20 -3.42
C THR A 15 -12.81 27.48 -4.76
N ALA A 16 -12.05 27.94 -5.76
CA ALA A 16 -11.96 27.30 -7.07
C ALA A 16 -11.49 25.84 -6.97
N HIS A 17 -10.48 25.56 -6.15
CA HIS A 17 -9.97 24.21 -5.96
C HIS A 17 -11.04 23.28 -5.36
N SER A 18 -11.79 23.78 -4.38
CA SER A 18 -12.88 23.03 -3.73
C SER A 18 -14.01 22.68 -4.70
N LEU A 19 -14.28 23.55 -5.68
CA LEU A 19 -15.26 23.32 -6.74
C LEU A 19 -14.73 22.34 -7.79
N PHE A 20 -13.52 22.56 -8.31
CA PHE A 20 -13.00 21.82 -9.47
C PHE A 20 -12.39 20.47 -9.12
N LYS A 21 -12.06 20.18 -7.85
CA LYS A 21 -11.53 18.87 -7.46
C LYS A 21 -12.47 17.70 -7.78
N ARG A 22 -13.78 17.94 -7.87
CA ARG A 22 -14.78 16.92 -8.23
C ARG A 22 -14.61 16.39 -9.65
N TYR A 23 -14.03 17.19 -10.55
CA TYR A 23 -13.72 16.76 -11.92
C TYR A 23 -12.76 15.57 -11.97
N ARG A 24 -12.06 15.25 -10.87
CA ARG A 24 -11.16 14.11 -10.78
C ARG A 24 -11.89 12.77 -10.60
N TYR A 25 -13.14 12.80 -10.14
CA TYR A 25 -13.86 11.60 -9.71
C TYR A 25 -15.23 11.46 -10.39
N GLU A 26 -15.74 12.51 -11.03
CA GLU A 26 -16.99 12.46 -11.79
C GLU A 26 -16.80 11.73 -13.14
N PHE A 27 -17.79 10.91 -13.49
CA PHE A 27 -17.83 10.25 -14.79
C PHE A 27 -18.10 11.26 -15.91
N LYS A 28 -17.54 11.00 -17.09
CA LYS A 28 -17.73 11.82 -18.29
C LYS A 28 -19.22 11.93 -18.64
N SER A 29 -19.74 13.15 -18.70
CA SER A 29 -21.10 13.46 -19.15
C SER A 29 -21.13 14.78 -19.91
N GLN A 30 -22.16 14.98 -20.74
CA GLN A 30 -22.29 16.22 -21.52
C GLN A 30 -22.42 17.45 -20.62
N GLU A 31 -23.08 17.29 -19.47
CA GLU A 31 -23.25 18.31 -18.46
C GLU A 31 -21.89 18.71 -17.87
N LEU A 32 -21.07 17.72 -17.49
CA LEU A 32 -19.73 17.94 -16.97
C LEU A 32 -18.83 18.64 -18.00
N TRP A 33 -18.86 18.21 -19.26
CA TRP A 33 -18.09 18.84 -20.33
C TRP A 33 -18.50 20.29 -20.59
N THR A 34 -19.81 20.58 -20.55
CA THR A 34 -20.33 21.94 -20.73
C THR A 34 -19.86 22.86 -19.61
N GLU A 35 -19.86 22.36 -18.37
CA GLU A 35 -19.33 23.10 -17.23
C GLU A 35 -17.81 23.31 -17.33
N ILE A 36 -17.03 22.26 -17.58
CA ILE A 36 -15.57 22.33 -17.72
C ILE A 36 -15.22 23.33 -18.82
N LYS A 37 -15.89 23.29 -19.97
CA LYS A 37 -15.69 24.25 -21.06
C LYS A 37 -15.94 25.69 -20.60
N HIS A 38 -17.07 25.95 -19.95
CA HIS A 38 -17.38 27.28 -19.41
C HIS A 38 -16.31 27.76 -18.43
N VAL A 39 -15.81 26.88 -17.57
CA VAL A 39 -14.71 27.21 -16.64
C VAL A 39 -13.42 27.51 -17.41
N LEU A 40 -13.05 26.69 -18.39
CA LEU A 40 -11.82 26.88 -19.17
C LEU A 40 -11.83 28.21 -19.94
N ASP A 41 -12.94 28.53 -20.61
CA ASP A 41 -13.12 29.77 -21.38
C ASP A 41 -12.89 31.04 -20.54
N ASN A 42 -13.15 30.96 -19.22
CA ASN A 42 -13.07 32.09 -18.31
C ASN A 42 -11.88 32.05 -17.34
N PHE A 43 -11.30 30.87 -17.09
CA PHE A 43 -10.36 30.65 -15.99
C PHE A 43 -8.96 30.19 -16.43
N ALA A 44 -8.82 29.53 -17.58
CA ALA A 44 -7.53 28.96 -18.00
C ALA A 44 -6.46 30.04 -18.25
N LYS A 45 -6.82 31.11 -18.96
CA LYS A 45 -5.91 32.25 -19.20
C LYS A 45 -5.59 33.02 -17.91
N PRO A 46 -6.57 33.48 -17.10
CA PRO A 46 -6.25 34.17 -15.84
C PRO A 46 -5.41 33.33 -14.88
N LEU A 47 -5.64 32.01 -14.81
CA LEU A 47 -4.83 31.12 -13.97
C LEU A 47 -3.38 31.05 -14.46
N THR A 48 -3.16 30.99 -15.77
CA THR A 48 -1.82 30.94 -16.37
C THR A 48 -1.09 32.27 -16.20
N ASP A 49 -1.77 33.40 -16.44
CA ASP A 49 -1.21 34.74 -16.20
C ASP A 49 -0.82 34.91 -14.71
N LEU A 50 -1.69 34.44 -13.81
CA LEU A 50 -1.43 34.45 -12.37
C LEU A 50 -0.24 33.56 -11.99
N PHE A 51 -0.11 32.39 -12.59
CA PHE A 51 1.03 31.49 -12.37
C PHE A 51 2.34 32.19 -12.73
N VAL A 52 2.43 32.76 -13.93
CA VAL A 52 3.62 33.49 -14.39
C VAL A 52 3.94 34.68 -13.48
N ALA A 53 2.92 35.47 -13.11
CA ALA A 53 3.10 36.61 -12.21
C ALA A 53 3.57 36.16 -10.81
N THR A 54 3.06 35.04 -10.30
CA THR A 54 3.45 34.47 -9.00
C THR A 54 4.89 33.98 -9.02
N MET A 55 5.36 33.42 -10.14
CA MET A 55 6.77 33.04 -10.34
C MET A 55 7.70 34.27 -10.27
N GLU A 56 7.34 35.38 -10.91
CA GLU A 56 8.12 36.63 -10.83
C GLU A 56 8.11 37.26 -9.43
N LEU A 57 6.99 37.15 -8.71
CA LEU A 57 6.89 37.59 -7.33
C LEU A 57 7.75 36.74 -6.38
N ALA A 58 7.82 35.42 -6.61
CA ALA A 58 8.71 34.53 -5.85
C ALA A 58 10.19 34.96 -6.00
N LYS A 59 10.61 35.37 -7.21
CA LYS A 59 11.95 35.91 -7.46
C LYS A 59 12.15 37.26 -6.75
N THR A 60 11.19 38.17 -6.88
CA THR A 60 11.26 39.52 -6.30
C THR A 60 11.34 39.49 -4.78
N HIS A 61 10.64 38.55 -4.14
CA HIS A 61 10.58 38.42 -2.69
C HIS A 61 11.45 37.27 -2.14
N ALA A 62 12.47 36.82 -2.88
CA ALA A 62 13.31 35.67 -2.50
C ALA A 62 13.98 35.79 -1.12
N THR A 63 14.16 37.01 -0.60
CA THR A 63 14.76 37.29 0.71
C THR A 63 13.73 37.60 1.81
N ASN A 64 12.42 37.54 1.52
CA ASN A 64 11.35 37.79 2.49
C ASN A 64 10.61 36.48 2.83
N PRO A 65 10.91 35.86 3.99
CA PRO A 65 10.32 34.60 4.39
C PRO A 65 8.79 34.57 4.44
N THR A 66 8.19 35.61 5.01
CA THR A 66 6.74 35.71 5.17
C THR A 66 6.05 35.79 3.82
N ALA A 67 6.60 36.61 2.91
CA ALA A 67 6.07 36.72 1.56
C ALA A 67 6.21 35.41 0.79
N LEU A 68 7.36 34.74 0.88
CA LEU A 68 7.58 33.46 0.20
C LEU A 68 6.59 32.37 0.63
N LYS A 69 6.28 32.24 1.92
CA LYS A 69 5.30 31.27 2.39
C LYS A 69 3.91 31.53 1.78
N VAL A 70 3.49 32.79 1.72
CA VAL A 70 2.21 33.15 1.09
C VAL A 70 2.20 32.84 -0.41
N ILE A 71 3.27 33.21 -1.12
CA ILE A 71 3.45 32.98 -2.55
C ILE A 71 3.44 31.48 -2.89
N PHE A 72 4.19 30.67 -2.14
CA PHE A 72 4.25 29.23 -2.38
C PHE A 72 2.94 28.51 -2.02
N SER A 73 2.19 29.01 -1.03
CA SER A 73 0.82 28.55 -0.79
C SER A 73 -0.07 28.78 -2.01
N SER A 74 0.03 29.94 -2.67
CA SER A 74 -0.66 30.18 -3.95
C SER A 74 -0.21 29.22 -5.05
N LEU A 75 1.10 28.98 -5.19
CA LEU A 75 1.64 28.07 -6.19
C LEU A 75 1.14 26.63 -6.00
N VAL A 76 1.00 26.15 -4.76
CA VAL A 76 0.41 24.83 -4.46
C VAL A 76 -1.02 24.76 -4.97
N LEU A 77 -1.84 25.78 -4.72
CA LEU A 77 -3.23 25.81 -5.19
C LEU A 77 -3.32 25.93 -6.70
N ILE A 78 -2.48 26.74 -7.33
CA ILE A 78 -2.38 26.87 -8.79
C ILE A 78 -2.04 25.52 -9.43
N ALA A 79 -1.05 24.79 -8.88
CA ALA A 79 -0.69 23.46 -9.35
C ALA A 79 -1.83 22.44 -9.18
N LYS A 80 -2.58 22.51 -8.07
CA LYS A 80 -3.78 21.69 -7.83
C LYS A 80 -4.91 21.98 -8.82
N LEU A 81 -5.12 23.26 -9.15
CA LEU A 81 -6.12 23.70 -10.12
C LEU A 81 -5.74 23.23 -11.52
N PHE A 82 -4.47 23.39 -11.90
CA PHE A 82 -3.94 22.84 -13.15
C PHE A 82 -4.26 21.35 -13.27
N TYR A 83 -3.98 20.55 -12.24
CA TYR A 83 -4.33 19.12 -12.24
C TYR A 83 -5.82 18.87 -12.50
N SER A 84 -6.70 19.55 -11.76
CA SER A 84 -8.14 19.35 -11.87
C SER A 84 -8.68 19.71 -13.26
N LEU A 85 -8.19 20.81 -13.84
CA LEU A 85 -8.65 21.31 -15.14
C LEU A 85 -8.12 20.46 -16.31
N ASN A 86 -7.02 19.75 -16.11
CA ASN A 86 -6.43 18.85 -17.11
C ASN A 86 -6.76 17.37 -16.85
N TYR A 87 -7.60 17.04 -15.88
CA TYR A 87 -7.81 15.65 -15.48
C TYR A 87 -8.65 14.85 -16.48
N GLN A 88 -9.72 15.45 -17.00
CA GLN A 88 -10.68 14.78 -17.88
C GLN A 88 -10.21 14.68 -19.34
N ASP A 89 -9.51 15.72 -19.79
CA ASP A 89 -8.84 15.85 -21.08
C ASP A 89 -7.71 16.86 -21.02
N LEU A 90 -6.95 16.98 -22.11
CA LEU A 90 -6.04 18.09 -22.36
C LEU A 90 -6.81 19.24 -23.06
N PRO A 91 -7.05 20.38 -22.39
CA PRO A 91 -7.68 21.52 -23.04
C PRO A 91 -6.70 22.23 -23.98
N GLU A 92 -7.19 22.66 -25.15
CA GLU A 92 -6.42 23.40 -26.18
C GLU A 92 -5.59 24.53 -25.60
N PHE A 93 -6.15 25.32 -24.68
CA PHE A 93 -5.42 26.41 -24.03
C PHE A 93 -4.17 25.92 -23.27
N PHE A 94 -4.25 24.80 -22.55
CA PHE A 94 -3.10 24.26 -21.81
C PHE A 94 -2.10 23.56 -22.72
N GLU A 95 -2.56 22.98 -23.83
CA GLU A 95 -1.69 22.46 -24.90
C GLU A 95 -0.85 23.58 -25.52
N ASP A 96 -1.49 24.66 -25.98
CA ASP A 96 -0.85 25.83 -26.58
C ASP A 96 0.16 26.51 -25.64
N ASN A 97 -0.11 26.46 -24.33
CA ASN A 97 0.71 27.09 -23.29
C ASN A 97 1.57 26.07 -22.52
N MET A 98 1.72 24.85 -23.01
CA MET A 98 2.41 23.78 -22.29
C MET A 98 3.86 24.14 -21.95
N GLU A 99 4.56 24.84 -22.86
CA GLU A 99 5.94 25.26 -22.64
C GLU A 99 6.09 26.17 -21.41
N VAL A 100 5.15 27.09 -21.22
CA VAL A 100 5.14 28.00 -20.06
C VAL A 100 4.99 27.19 -18.78
N TRP A 101 4.01 26.29 -18.74
CA TRP A 101 3.72 25.46 -17.58
C TRP A 101 4.88 24.53 -17.23
N MET A 102 5.38 23.76 -18.20
CA MET A 102 6.42 22.77 -17.97
C MET A 102 7.76 23.40 -17.59
N THR A 103 8.11 24.55 -18.17
CA THR A 103 9.33 25.27 -17.79
C THR A 103 9.30 25.74 -16.33
N HIS A 104 8.17 26.30 -15.89
CA HIS A 104 8.03 26.75 -14.51
C HIS A 104 7.87 25.60 -13.52
N PHE A 105 7.14 24.53 -13.86
CA PHE A 105 7.06 23.34 -13.03
C PHE A 105 8.43 22.67 -12.85
N LEU A 106 9.23 22.57 -13.90
CA LEU A 106 10.59 22.04 -13.77
C LEU A 106 11.44 22.92 -12.84
N THR A 107 11.34 24.25 -13.00
CA THR A 107 12.02 25.21 -12.11
C THR A 107 11.63 25.00 -10.64
N LEU A 108 10.33 24.90 -10.36
CA LEU A 108 9.80 24.70 -9.01
C LEU A 108 10.17 23.32 -8.42
N LEU A 109 10.18 22.28 -9.25
CA LEU A 109 10.56 20.94 -8.83
C LEU A 109 12.03 20.88 -8.38
N THR A 110 12.91 21.61 -9.07
CA THR A 110 14.34 21.72 -8.75
C THR A 110 14.67 22.78 -7.71
N ALA A 111 13.69 23.60 -7.28
CA ALA A 111 13.93 24.66 -6.32
C ALA A 111 14.31 24.09 -4.95
N ASP A 112 15.24 24.75 -4.26
CA ASP A 112 15.58 24.47 -2.87
C ASP A 112 15.56 25.77 -2.07
N ASN A 113 14.79 25.78 -0.98
CA ASN A 113 14.70 26.93 -0.09
C ASN A 113 14.30 26.49 1.31
N LYS A 114 15.25 26.56 2.24
CA LYS A 114 15.07 26.18 3.65
C LYS A 114 13.92 26.89 4.36
N VAL A 115 13.55 28.10 3.93
CA VAL A 115 12.45 28.87 4.53
C VAL A 115 11.08 28.22 4.30
N LEU A 116 10.96 27.41 3.25
CA LEU A 116 9.73 26.73 2.86
C LEU A 116 9.67 25.29 3.37
N GLN A 117 10.77 24.82 3.95
CA GLN A 117 10.87 23.54 4.65
C GLN A 117 10.42 23.72 6.11
N THR A 118 9.96 22.64 6.70
CA THR A 118 9.67 22.57 8.13
C THR A 118 10.72 21.71 8.83
N GLU A 119 11.00 22.07 10.09
CA GLU A 119 11.90 21.33 10.97
C GLU A 119 11.22 20.08 11.55
N GLU A 120 9.88 20.02 11.55
CA GLU A 120 9.12 18.88 12.06
C GLU A 120 9.22 17.68 11.12
N ASP A 121 9.31 16.46 11.66
CA ASP A 121 9.52 15.24 10.87
C ASP A 121 8.23 14.63 10.28
N GLU A 122 7.06 15.09 10.74
CA GLU A 122 5.75 14.56 10.32
C GLU A 122 5.01 15.47 9.33
N GLU A 123 5.06 16.79 9.51
CA GLU A 123 4.36 17.73 8.63
C GLU A 123 5.21 18.10 7.41
N ALA A 124 4.62 18.09 6.21
CA ALA A 124 5.30 18.50 4.99
C ALA A 124 5.30 20.02 4.82
N GLY A 125 6.46 20.60 4.49
CA GLY A 125 6.57 22.02 4.14
C GLY A 125 5.87 22.36 2.83
N LEU A 126 5.72 23.66 2.55
CA LEU A 126 5.06 24.13 1.33
C LEU A 126 5.83 23.72 0.07
N LEU A 127 7.16 23.62 0.17
CA LEU A 127 8.00 23.19 -0.94
C LEU A 127 7.74 21.72 -1.28
N GLU A 128 7.67 20.85 -0.27
CA GLU A 128 7.37 19.44 -0.43
C GLU A 128 5.97 19.22 -1.02
N GLN A 129 4.97 19.93 -0.49
CA GLN A 129 3.60 19.88 -1.00
C GLN A 129 3.51 20.29 -2.47
N LEU A 130 4.22 21.35 -2.86
CA LEU A 130 4.25 21.82 -4.25
C LEU A 130 4.94 20.81 -5.17
N LYS A 131 6.11 20.31 -4.78
CA LYS A 131 6.84 19.29 -5.55
C LYS A 131 6.02 18.02 -5.72
N SER A 132 5.30 17.61 -4.69
CA SER A 132 4.41 16.42 -4.73
C SER A 132 3.29 16.63 -5.73
N GLN A 133 2.64 17.79 -5.71
CA GLN A 133 1.59 18.12 -6.67
C GLN A 133 2.14 18.23 -8.10
N ILE A 134 3.36 18.74 -8.28
CA ILE A 134 4.01 18.77 -9.60
C ILE A 134 4.26 17.35 -10.10
N CYS A 135 4.71 16.41 -9.26
CA CYS A 135 4.86 15.01 -9.62
C CYS A 135 3.55 14.39 -10.14
N ASP A 136 2.41 14.69 -9.49
CA ASP A 136 1.09 14.26 -9.98
C ASP A 136 0.75 14.88 -11.34
N ASN A 137 1.02 16.19 -11.50
CA ASN A 137 0.74 16.91 -12.75
C ASN A 137 1.52 16.32 -13.93
N VAL A 138 2.82 16.08 -13.75
CA VAL A 138 3.64 15.50 -14.82
C VAL A 138 3.39 14.01 -15.00
N GLY A 139 2.98 13.30 -13.95
CA GLY A 139 2.49 11.93 -14.04
C GLY A 139 1.22 11.83 -14.89
N LEU A 140 0.25 12.71 -14.68
CA LEU A 140 -0.96 12.81 -15.50
C LEU A 140 -0.61 13.03 -16.98
N TYR A 141 0.27 13.99 -17.26
CA TYR A 141 0.69 14.30 -18.63
C TYR A 141 1.45 13.16 -19.29
N ALA A 142 2.41 12.54 -18.60
CA ALA A 142 3.11 11.35 -19.09
C ALA A 142 2.18 10.16 -19.34
N GLN A 143 1.05 10.08 -18.62
CA GLN A 143 0.11 8.98 -18.76
C GLN A 143 -0.94 9.19 -19.84
N LYS A 144 -1.49 10.41 -19.94
CA LYS A 144 -2.65 10.71 -20.79
C LYS A 144 -2.32 11.52 -22.04
N TYR A 145 -1.30 12.37 -21.99
CA TYR A 145 -0.98 13.40 -22.98
C TYR A 145 0.48 13.29 -23.43
N ASP A 146 0.92 12.05 -23.63
CA ASP A 146 2.32 11.71 -23.85
C ASP A 146 2.86 12.29 -25.17
N GLU A 147 2.03 12.36 -26.20
CA GLU A 147 2.41 12.85 -27.53
C GLU A 147 2.90 14.31 -27.47
N GLU A 148 2.17 15.17 -26.78
CA GLU A 148 2.49 16.59 -26.62
C GLU A 148 3.57 16.79 -25.55
N PHE A 149 3.58 15.95 -24.50
CA PHE A 149 4.47 16.08 -23.35
C PHE A 149 5.89 15.53 -23.57
N GLN A 150 6.08 14.64 -24.55
CA GLN A 150 7.31 13.86 -24.76
C GLN A 150 8.60 14.70 -24.74
N LYS A 151 8.58 15.91 -25.32
CA LYS A 151 9.76 16.80 -25.38
C LYS A 151 10.23 17.30 -24.00
N TYR A 152 9.34 17.38 -23.01
CA TYR A 152 9.66 17.87 -21.66
C TYR A 152 10.09 16.74 -20.71
N LEU A 153 9.65 15.52 -20.98
CA LEU A 153 9.79 14.40 -20.06
C LEU A 153 11.22 14.13 -19.58
N PRO A 154 12.28 14.14 -20.44
CA PRO A 154 13.64 13.84 -19.98
C PRO A 154 14.14 14.78 -18.88
N GLY A 155 13.72 16.05 -18.90
CA GLY A 155 14.03 17.03 -17.86
C GLY A 155 13.38 16.67 -16.52
N PHE A 156 12.10 16.27 -16.55
CA PHE A 156 11.39 15.85 -15.35
C PHE A 156 11.90 14.53 -14.78
N VAL A 157 12.23 13.55 -15.62
CA VAL A 157 12.86 12.29 -15.16
C VAL A 157 14.16 12.58 -14.41
N THR A 158 15.00 13.47 -14.96
CA THR A 158 16.26 13.88 -14.31
C THR A 158 16.03 14.61 -12.98
N ALA A 159 15.05 15.53 -12.94
CA ALA A 159 14.72 16.28 -11.73
C ALA A 159 14.13 15.40 -10.62
N VAL A 160 13.20 14.51 -10.97
CA VAL A 160 12.61 13.55 -10.03
C VAL A 160 13.65 12.55 -9.54
N TRP A 161 14.55 12.11 -10.41
CA TRP A 161 15.68 11.28 -10.04
C TRP A 161 16.53 11.95 -8.95
N HIS A 162 16.95 13.20 -9.19
CA HIS A 162 17.71 13.97 -8.20
C HIS A 162 16.94 14.10 -6.88
N LEU A 163 15.67 14.49 -6.95
CA LEU A 163 14.78 14.61 -5.80
C LEU A 163 14.76 13.35 -4.94
N LEU A 164 14.56 12.17 -5.54
CA LEU A 164 14.51 10.90 -4.82
C LEU A 164 15.83 10.55 -4.13
N THR A 165 16.97 10.90 -4.74
CA THR A 165 18.30 10.62 -4.17
C THR A 165 18.74 11.60 -3.08
N THR A 166 18.05 12.74 -2.94
CA THR A 166 18.39 13.78 -1.95
C THR A 166 17.35 13.95 -0.85
N THR A 167 16.19 13.30 -0.98
CA THR A 167 15.10 13.40 0.01
C THR A 167 15.29 12.35 1.10
N GLY A 168 15.12 12.77 2.36
CA GLY A 168 15.32 11.88 3.51
C GLY A 168 14.16 10.89 3.75
N LEU A 169 14.32 10.07 4.80
CA LEU A 169 13.39 8.99 5.15
C LEU A 169 12.24 9.42 6.08
N GLN A 170 12.20 10.70 6.48
CA GLN A 170 11.21 11.25 7.39
C GLN A 170 9.78 11.17 6.83
N VAL A 171 8.80 11.01 7.72
CA VAL A 171 7.38 10.81 7.38
C VAL A 171 6.82 11.97 6.55
N LYS A 172 7.23 13.21 6.82
CA LYS A 172 6.83 14.40 6.06
C LYS A 172 7.08 14.32 4.56
N TYR A 173 8.04 13.49 4.14
CA TYR A 173 8.40 13.33 2.74
C TYR A 173 7.71 12.13 2.08
N ASP A 174 6.93 11.34 2.81
CA ASP A 174 6.33 10.10 2.30
C ASP A 174 5.47 10.33 1.06
N ILE A 175 4.55 11.29 1.11
CA ILE A 175 3.67 11.61 -0.03
C ILE A 175 4.49 12.07 -1.24
N LEU A 176 5.46 12.96 -1.02
CA LEU A 176 6.35 13.47 -2.07
C LEU A 176 7.12 12.35 -2.75
N VAL A 177 7.74 11.48 -1.95
CA VAL A 177 8.56 10.36 -2.44
C VAL A 177 7.68 9.33 -3.15
N SER A 178 6.51 8.99 -2.59
CA SER A 178 5.55 8.09 -3.23
C SER A 178 5.11 8.62 -4.60
N ASN A 179 4.70 9.88 -4.71
CA ASN A 179 4.25 10.47 -5.98
C ASN A 179 5.41 10.57 -7.00
N ALA A 180 6.61 10.91 -6.53
CA ALA A 180 7.82 10.93 -7.36
C ALA A 180 8.18 9.53 -7.90
N ILE A 181 8.09 8.49 -7.07
CA ILE A 181 8.29 7.10 -7.50
C ILE A 181 7.20 6.68 -8.48
N HIS A 182 5.92 7.00 -8.22
CA HIS A 182 4.81 6.70 -9.13
C HIS A 182 4.98 7.35 -10.51
N PHE A 183 5.47 8.59 -10.57
CA PHE A 183 5.84 9.22 -11.83
C PHE A 183 6.89 8.37 -12.58
N LEU A 184 8.00 8.00 -11.94
CA LEU A 184 9.03 7.17 -12.58
C LEU A 184 8.49 5.79 -13.01
N SER A 185 7.66 5.14 -12.19
CA SER A 185 7.00 3.88 -12.53
C SER A 185 6.17 4.02 -13.80
N SER A 186 5.37 5.08 -13.89
CA SER A 186 4.51 5.31 -15.06
C SER A 186 5.29 5.55 -16.35
N VAL A 187 6.49 6.15 -16.24
CA VAL A 187 7.40 6.34 -17.38
C VAL A 187 8.08 5.03 -17.75
N ALA A 188 8.54 4.26 -16.76
CA ALA A 188 9.20 2.96 -16.95
C ALA A 188 8.29 1.91 -17.61
N GLU A 189 6.97 2.01 -17.44
CA GLU A 189 6.01 1.11 -18.08
C GLU A 189 5.84 1.33 -19.59
N ARG A 190 6.32 2.46 -20.12
CA ARG A 190 6.17 2.86 -21.54
C ARG A 190 7.31 2.30 -22.40
N PRO A 191 7.00 1.56 -23.48
CA PRO A 191 8.02 0.94 -24.33
C PRO A 191 9.03 1.93 -24.93
N HIS A 192 8.60 3.13 -25.32
CA HIS A 192 9.46 4.09 -26.03
C HIS A 192 10.39 4.88 -25.09
N TYR A 193 10.08 4.92 -23.79
CA TYR A 193 10.97 5.48 -22.76
C TYR A 193 11.94 4.46 -22.16
N LYS A 194 11.93 3.21 -22.64
CA LYS A 194 12.81 2.14 -22.17
C LYS A 194 14.28 2.59 -22.14
N GLN A 195 14.74 3.31 -23.16
CA GLN A 195 16.13 3.79 -23.26
C GLN A 195 16.59 4.67 -22.08
N LEU A 196 15.67 5.33 -21.37
CA LEU A 196 15.99 6.14 -20.18
C LEU A 196 16.46 5.29 -19.00
N PHE A 197 16.12 4.00 -18.99
CA PHE A 197 16.42 3.06 -17.91
C PHE A 197 17.27 1.87 -18.38
N GLU A 198 17.75 1.85 -19.61
CA GLU A 198 18.45 0.66 -20.14
C GLU A 198 19.91 0.57 -19.69
N ASP A 199 20.51 1.72 -19.36
CA ASP A 199 21.87 1.80 -18.83
C ASP A 199 21.99 1.08 -17.49
N THR A 200 23.04 0.26 -17.36
CA THR A 200 23.22 -0.60 -16.19
C THR A 200 23.51 0.21 -14.93
N ASN A 201 24.28 1.31 -15.05
CA ASN A 201 24.57 2.16 -13.90
C ASN A 201 23.31 2.88 -13.44
N VAL A 202 22.45 3.32 -14.36
CA VAL A 202 21.15 3.91 -14.03
C VAL A 202 20.28 2.91 -13.26
N LEU A 203 20.11 1.69 -13.76
CA LEU A 203 19.32 0.65 -13.06
C LEU A 203 19.88 0.31 -11.69
N SER A 204 21.19 0.07 -11.58
CA SER A 204 21.83 -0.22 -10.28
C SER A 204 21.65 0.93 -9.30
N SER A 205 21.80 2.18 -9.77
CA SER A 205 21.57 3.36 -8.95
C SER A 205 20.11 3.49 -8.50
N ILE A 206 19.12 3.17 -9.36
CA ILE A 206 17.70 3.12 -8.99
C ILE A 206 17.47 2.07 -7.90
N CYS A 207 18.04 0.89 -8.06
CA CYS A 207 17.93 -0.19 -7.08
C CYS A 207 18.51 0.23 -5.71
N GLU A 208 19.74 0.73 -5.70
CA GLU A 208 20.50 1.05 -4.48
C GLU A 208 20.02 2.32 -3.78
N LYS A 209 19.77 3.40 -4.52
CA LYS A 209 19.53 4.73 -3.93
C LYS A 209 18.07 5.10 -3.80
N VAL A 210 17.18 4.41 -4.52
CA VAL A 210 15.75 4.72 -4.50
C VAL A 210 14.94 3.55 -3.98
N ILE A 211 15.06 2.36 -4.56
CA ILE A 211 14.17 1.24 -4.20
C ILE A 211 14.48 0.71 -2.81
N ILE A 212 15.72 0.30 -2.53
CA ILE A 212 16.09 -0.32 -1.25
C ILE A 212 15.79 0.58 -0.05
N PRO A 213 16.22 1.87 -0.01
CA PRO A 213 15.98 2.73 1.15
C PRO A 213 14.49 2.98 1.43
N ASN A 214 13.66 2.98 0.38
CA ASN A 214 12.22 3.18 0.51
C ASN A 214 11.46 1.86 0.80
N MET A 215 12.15 0.73 0.85
CA MET A 215 11.60 -0.57 1.31
C MET A 215 11.95 -0.90 2.76
N GLU A 216 12.88 -0.18 3.38
CA GLU A 216 13.30 -0.43 4.76
C GLU A 216 12.16 -0.33 5.77
N PHE A 217 12.24 -1.11 6.86
CA PHE A 217 11.29 -1.04 7.98
C PHE A 217 11.72 0.11 8.90
N ARG A 218 11.03 1.23 8.79
CA ARG A 218 11.40 2.47 9.48
C ARG A 218 10.84 2.48 10.89
N SER A 219 11.37 3.36 11.74
CA SER A 219 10.86 3.56 13.10
C SER A 219 9.37 3.94 13.11
N SER A 220 8.89 4.74 12.16
CA SER A 220 7.46 5.04 12.02
C SER A 220 6.61 3.82 11.68
N ASP A 221 7.17 2.84 10.97
CA ASP A 221 6.49 1.58 10.65
C ASP A 221 6.45 0.68 11.90
N GLU A 222 7.49 0.72 12.75
CA GLU A 222 7.53 0.03 14.06
C GLU A 222 6.50 0.62 15.02
N GLU A 223 6.45 1.94 15.14
CA GLU A 223 5.45 2.66 15.94
C GLU A 223 4.02 2.32 15.47
N LEU A 224 3.76 2.33 14.15
CA LEU A 224 2.46 1.93 13.62
C LEU A 224 2.13 0.46 13.92
N PHE A 225 3.13 -0.43 13.84
CA PHE A 225 2.98 -1.86 14.12
C PHE A 225 2.69 -2.14 15.61
N GLU A 226 3.27 -1.35 16.53
CA GLU A 226 3.16 -1.55 17.97
C GLU A 226 1.99 -0.77 18.60
N ASP A 227 1.84 0.51 18.27
CA ASP A 227 0.90 1.43 18.92
C ASP A 227 -0.47 1.48 18.24
N ASN A 228 -0.53 1.22 16.93
CA ASN A 228 -1.80 1.18 16.18
C ASN A 228 -1.86 -0.01 15.21
N PRO A 229 -1.77 -1.25 15.74
CA PRO A 229 -1.70 -2.46 14.92
C PRO A 229 -2.96 -2.73 14.10
N GLU A 230 -4.12 -2.23 14.52
CA GLU A 230 -5.36 -2.35 13.73
C GLU A 230 -5.25 -1.55 12.42
N GLU A 231 -4.72 -0.33 12.47
CA GLU A 231 -4.45 0.48 11.28
C GLU A 231 -3.37 -0.17 10.39
N TYR A 232 -2.31 -0.72 10.99
CA TYR A 232 -1.27 -1.45 10.26
C TYR A 232 -1.87 -2.62 9.46
N VAL A 233 -2.66 -3.47 10.11
CA VAL A 233 -3.32 -4.62 9.46
C VAL A 233 -4.25 -4.14 8.34
N ARG A 234 -5.06 -3.11 8.59
CA ARG A 234 -6.03 -2.59 7.62
C ARG A 234 -5.34 -2.10 6.35
N LYS A 235 -4.31 -1.28 6.50
CA LYS A 235 -3.51 -0.75 5.37
C LYS A 235 -2.96 -1.88 4.52
N ASP A 236 -2.40 -2.91 5.15
CA ASP A 236 -1.72 -3.99 4.45
C ASP A 236 -2.66 -5.04 3.84
N ILE A 237 -3.65 -5.53 4.60
CA ILE A 237 -4.53 -6.62 4.16
C ILE A 237 -5.58 -6.15 3.16
N GLU A 238 -6.10 -4.94 3.34
CA GLU A 238 -7.14 -4.36 2.48
C GLU A 238 -6.55 -3.61 1.27
N GLY A 239 -5.25 -3.35 1.27
CA GLY A 239 -4.53 -2.68 0.17
C GLY A 239 -4.81 -1.18 0.10
N SER A 240 -5.05 -0.55 1.25
CA SER A 240 -5.13 0.92 1.38
C SER A 240 -3.75 1.56 1.64
N ASP A 241 -2.66 0.80 1.47
CA ASP A 241 -1.26 1.22 1.57
C ASP A 241 -0.72 1.93 0.30
N VAL A 242 -1.60 2.35 -0.62
CA VAL A 242 -1.26 2.93 -1.93
C VAL A 242 -0.27 4.09 -1.82
N ASP A 243 -0.38 4.90 -0.76
CA ASP A 243 0.45 6.09 -0.57
C ASP A 243 1.75 5.84 0.22
N THR A 244 2.07 4.58 0.56
CA THR A 244 3.30 4.27 1.31
C THR A 244 4.53 4.15 0.41
N ARG A 245 5.70 4.53 0.94
CA ARG A 245 6.98 4.40 0.21
C ARG A 245 7.29 2.96 -0.19
N ARG A 246 7.05 2.00 0.71
CA ARG A 246 7.25 0.57 0.46
C ARG A 246 6.44 0.10 -0.74
N ARG A 247 5.17 0.52 -0.80
CA ARG A 247 4.28 0.20 -1.91
C ARG A 247 4.72 0.85 -3.22
N ALA A 248 5.04 2.14 -3.19
CA ALA A 248 5.53 2.86 -4.37
C ALA A 248 6.82 2.22 -4.92
N ALA A 249 7.78 1.89 -4.06
CA ALA A 249 9.00 1.19 -4.43
C ALA A 249 8.73 -0.20 -5.04
N CYS A 250 7.77 -0.96 -4.49
CA CYS A 250 7.32 -2.23 -5.06
C CYS A 250 6.76 -2.06 -6.48
N ASP A 251 5.91 -1.06 -6.68
CA ASP A 251 5.32 -0.78 -8.00
C ASP A 251 6.40 -0.33 -9.01
N LEU A 252 7.44 0.38 -8.56
CA LEU A 252 8.61 0.69 -9.41
C LEU A 252 9.40 -0.56 -9.81
N VAL A 253 9.64 -1.50 -8.88
CA VAL A 253 10.27 -2.79 -9.21
C VAL A 253 9.46 -3.52 -10.28
N ARG A 254 8.13 -3.56 -10.16
CA ARG A 254 7.25 -4.20 -11.14
C ARG A 254 7.30 -3.51 -12.50
N ALA A 255 7.23 -2.17 -12.51
CA ALA A 255 7.32 -1.36 -13.72
C ALA A 255 8.63 -1.62 -14.50
N LEU A 256 9.78 -1.57 -13.81
CA LEU A 256 11.09 -1.84 -14.41
C LEU A 256 11.22 -3.29 -14.87
N SER A 257 10.69 -4.24 -14.08
CA SER A 257 10.73 -5.68 -14.40
C SER A 257 9.89 -6.05 -15.63
N LYS A 258 9.06 -5.15 -16.16
CA LYS A 258 8.32 -5.37 -17.42
C LYS A 258 9.26 -5.49 -18.62
N TYR A 259 10.35 -4.73 -18.64
CA TYR A 259 11.32 -4.71 -19.76
C TYR A 259 12.73 -5.13 -19.37
N PHE A 260 13.05 -5.15 -18.08
CA PHE A 260 14.40 -5.40 -17.56
C PHE A 260 14.45 -6.50 -16.51
N GLU A 261 13.49 -7.44 -16.53
CA GLU A 261 13.34 -8.49 -15.51
C GLU A 261 14.64 -9.18 -15.13
N GLN A 262 15.42 -9.61 -16.14
CA GLN A 262 16.69 -10.31 -15.90
C GLN A 262 17.70 -9.43 -15.18
N LYS A 263 17.97 -8.21 -15.68
CA LYS A 263 18.93 -7.28 -15.08
C LYS A 263 18.54 -6.87 -13.66
N ILE A 264 17.25 -6.57 -13.45
CA ILE A 264 16.69 -6.22 -12.15
C ILE A 264 16.84 -7.40 -11.17
N THR A 265 16.54 -8.61 -11.64
CA THR A 265 16.67 -9.81 -10.81
C THR A 265 18.11 -10.07 -10.42
N GLU A 266 19.04 -10.06 -11.38
CA GLU A 266 20.47 -10.25 -11.13
C GLU A 266 21.02 -9.22 -10.14
N THR A 267 20.60 -7.96 -10.27
CA THR A 267 21.01 -6.87 -9.37
C THR A 267 20.48 -7.09 -7.96
N PHE A 268 19.17 -7.30 -7.80
CA PHE A 268 18.57 -7.50 -6.47
C PHE A 268 19.00 -8.81 -5.80
N SER A 269 19.26 -9.88 -6.55
CA SER A 269 19.77 -11.14 -5.99
C SER A 269 21.08 -10.94 -5.23
N GLN A 270 21.97 -10.05 -5.69
CA GLN A 270 23.21 -9.73 -4.99
C GLN A 270 22.93 -9.02 -3.66
N TYR A 271 22.05 -8.01 -3.66
CA TYR A 271 21.65 -7.29 -2.45
C TYR A 271 20.92 -8.19 -1.45
N ILE A 272 19.96 -9.01 -1.91
CA ILE A 272 19.23 -9.98 -1.10
C ILE A 272 20.22 -10.94 -0.42
N THR A 273 21.20 -11.46 -1.17
CA THR A 273 22.23 -12.35 -0.60
C THR A 273 23.03 -11.64 0.49
N ALA A 274 23.47 -10.41 0.27
CA ALA A 274 24.22 -9.63 1.26
C ALA A 274 23.38 -9.29 2.52
N MET A 275 22.10 -8.96 2.34
CA MET A 275 21.15 -8.71 3.43
C MET A 275 20.93 -9.96 4.28
N LEU A 276 20.70 -11.11 3.66
CA LEU A 276 20.50 -12.38 4.37
C LEU A 276 21.77 -12.86 5.09
N GLN A 277 22.95 -12.64 4.50
CA GLN A 277 24.23 -12.87 5.18
C GLN A 277 24.44 -11.96 6.38
N THR A 278 24.00 -10.70 6.29
CA THR A 278 24.09 -9.75 7.40
C THR A 278 23.11 -10.11 8.52
N TYR A 279 21.88 -10.51 8.16
CA TYR A 279 20.92 -11.08 9.09
C TYR A 279 21.49 -12.28 9.86
N ALA A 280 22.12 -13.23 9.16
CA ALA A 280 22.65 -14.45 9.76
C ALA A 280 23.76 -14.21 10.82
N LYS A 281 24.41 -13.03 10.83
CA LYS A 281 25.44 -12.70 11.83
C LYS A 281 24.87 -12.41 13.22
N ASP A 282 23.69 -11.79 13.29
CA ASP A 282 22.99 -11.45 14.53
C ASP A 282 21.49 -11.28 14.22
N PRO A 283 20.70 -12.37 14.15
CA PRO A 283 19.30 -12.32 13.74
C PRO A 283 18.44 -11.37 14.56
N ALA A 284 18.72 -11.22 15.86
CA ALA A 284 17.96 -10.37 16.77
C ALA A 284 18.17 -8.87 16.48
N LYS A 285 19.38 -8.47 16.06
CA LYS A 285 19.68 -7.06 15.72
C LYS A 285 19.45 -6.74 14.25
N ASN A 286 19.73 -7.70 13.37
CA ASN A 286 19.76 -7.48 11.92
C ASN A 286 18.48 -7.94 11.22
N TRP A 287 17.39 -8.14 11.96
CA TRP A 287 16.12 -8.64 11.42
C TRP A 287 15.57 -7.80 10.26
N LYS A 288 15.77 -6.48 10.28
CA LYS A 288 15.35 -5.57 9.20
C LYS A 288 15.92 -5.94 7.83
N ASN A 289 17.13 -6.51 7.79
CA ASN A 289 17.73 -6.98 6.54
C ASN A 289 16.92 -8.14 5.96
N LYS A 290 16.42 -9.04 6.81
CA LYS A 290 15.58 -10.15 6.36
C LYS A 290 14.20 -9.66 5.93
N ASP A 291 13.57 -8.73 6.66
CA ASP A 291 12.31 -8.10 6.26
C ASP A 291 12.43 -7.50 4.83
N VAL A 292 13.44 -6.66 4.59
CA VAL A 292 13.66 -6.04 3.27
C VAL A 292 13.91 -7.10 2.19
N ALA A 293 14.72 -8.12 2.49
CA ALA A 293 14.98 -9.22 1.56
C ALA A 293 13.69 -9.99 1.19
N VAL A 294 12.85 -10.31 2.17
CA VAL A 294 11.55 -10.98 1.96
C VAL A 294 10.62 -10.08 1.14
N TYR A 295 10.58 -8.78 1.43
CA TYR A 295 9.75 -7.82 0.70
C TYR A 295 10.19 -7.67 -0.77
N LEU A 296 11.51 -7.59 -1.02
CA LEU A 296 12.09 -7.54 -2.37
C LEU A 296 11.80 -8.80 -3.17
N VAL A 297 12.05 -9.98 -2.59
CA VAL A 297 11.76 -11.27 -3.26
C VAL A 297 10.27 -11.37 -3.59
N THR A 298 9.39 -10.98 -2.67
CA THR A 298 7.96 -10.97 -2.90
C THR A 298 7.60 -10.03 -4.08
N SER A 299 8.19 -8.83 -4.11
CA SER A 299 7.96 -7.83 -5.15
C SER A 299 8.42 -8.30 -6.54
N MET A 300 9.57 -8.96 -6.62
CA MET A 300 10.14 -9.49 -7.87
C MET A 300 9.42 -10.74 -8.37
N ALA A 301 8.96 -11.58 -7.45
CA ALA A 301 8.28 -12.82 -7.79
C ALA A 301 6.88 -12.57 -8.37
N VAL A 302 6.12 -11.60 -7.84
CA VAL A 302 4.72 -11.38 -8.25
C VAL A 302 4.64 -10.67 -9.62
N LYS A 303 4.07 -11.36 -10.61
CA LYS A 303 3.76 -10.78 -11.94
C LYS A 303 2.30 -10.36 -12.07
N ALA A 304 1.40 -11.12 -11.46
CA ALA A 304 -0.02 -10.81 -11.40
C ALA A 304 -0.61 -11.32 -10.09
N GLN A 305 -1.56 -10.55 -9.53
CA GLN A 305 -2.25 -10.90 -8.29
C GLN A 305 -3.66 -10.32 -8.25
N THR A 306 -4.52 -10.90 -7.41
CA THR A 306 -5.82 -10.35 -7.04
C THR A 306 -6.05 -10.52 -5.54
N ALA A 307 -6.89 -9.69 -4.92
CA ALA A 307 -7.22 -9.86 -3.50
C ALA A 307 -7.79 -11.26 -3.20
N LYS A 308 -8.64 -11.78 -4.08
CA LYS A 308 -9.30 -13.08 -3.93
C LYS A 308 -8.35 -14.27 -4.12
N LEU A 309 -7.53 -14.25 -5.16
CA LEU A 309 -6.67 -15.39 -5.53
C LEU A 309 -5.23 -15.24 -5.00
N GLY A 310 -4.85 -14.10 -4.41
CA GLY A 310 -3.44 -13.83 -4.14
C GLY A 310 -2.66 -13.76 -5.45
N THR A 311 -1.43 -14.24 -5.43
CA THR A 311 -0.61 -14.31 -6.65
C THR A 311 -1.23 -15.31 -7.63
N THR A 312 -1.32 -14.92 -8.90
CA THR A 312 -1.84 -15.76 -9.99
C THR A 312 -0.75 -16.10 -11.01
N GLN A 313 0.30 -15.30 -11.08
CA GLN A 313 1.46 -15.54 -11.94
C GLN A 313 2.73 -15.10 -11.22
N THR A 314 3.78 -15.90 -11.33
CA THR A 314 5.12 -15.60 -10.81
C THR A 314 6.16 -15.47 -11.91
N SER A 315 7.24 -14.74 -11.60
CA SER A 315 8.47 -14.75 -12.39
C SER A 315 9.07 -16.15 -12.44
N ALA A 316 9.60 -16.54 -13.60
CA ALA A 316 10.38 -17.78 -13.74
C ALA A 316 11.81 -17.66 -13.18
N LEU A 317 12.28 -16.43 -12.91
CA LEU A 317 13.62 -16.16 -12.39
C LEU A 317 13.69 -16.23 -10.86
N VAL A 318 12.54 -16.29 -10.18
CA VAL A 318 12.46 -16.34 -8.72
C VAL A 318 11.76 -17.62 -8.29
N ASN A 319 12.49 -18.50 -7.60
CA ASN A 319 11.91 -19.72 -7.06
C ASN A 319 11.27 -19.46 -5.69
N VAL A 320 9.96 -19.23 -5.70
CA VAL A 320 9.18 -18.93 -4.49
C VAL A 320 9.13 -20.08 -3.49
N VAL A 321 9.21 -21.33 -3.97
CA VAL A 321 9.12 -22.52 -3.12
C VAL A 321 10.43 -22.75 -2.37
N ASP A 322 11.56 -22.61 -3.06
CA ASP A 322 12.88 -22.78 -2.43
C ASP A 322 13.14 -21.65 -1.44
N PHE A 323 12.82 -20.41 -1.81
CA PHE A 323 12.92 -19.28 -0.89
C PHE A 323 12.05 -19.47 0.36
N PHE A 324 10.82 -20.00 0.19
CA PHE A 324 9.96 -20.34 1.32
C PHE A 324 10.61 -21.37 2.26
N ARG A 325 11.17 -22.44 1.70
CA ARG A 325 11.80 -23.51 2.48
C ARG A 325 13.07 -23.08 3.18
N GLU A 326 13.87 -22.21 2.56
CA GLU A 326 15.17 -21.81 3.08
C GLU A 326 15.05 -20.67 4.10
N PHE A 327 14.20 -19.66 3.84
CA PHE A 327 14.20 -18.42 4.62
C PHE A 327 12.90 -18.14 5.37
N ILE A 328 11.75 -18.64 4.91
CA ILE A 328 10.45 -18.28 5.49
C ILE A 328 10.00 -19.28 6.57
N VAL A 329 10.16 -20.58 6.31
CA VAL A 329 9.58 -21.62 7.17
C VAL A 329 10.14 -21.57 8.60
N SER A 330 11.39 -21.15 8.78
CA SER A 330 12.02 -21.02 10.10
C SER A 330 11.30 -20.03 11.00
N ASP A 331 10.79 -18.93 10.42
CA ASP A 331 10.10 -17.88 11.19
C ASP A 331 8.69 -18.33 11.59
N LEU A 332 8.04 -19.14 10.75
CA LEU A 332 6.78 -19.81 11.11
C LEU A 332 6.99 -20.82 12.24
N GLN A 333 8.09 -21.58 12.18
CA GLN A 333 8.43 -22.63 13.14
C GLN A 333 8.91 -22.11 14.50
N ASN A 334 9.30 -20.84 14.57
CA ASN A 334 9.83 -20.26 15.80
C ASN A 334 8.75 -20.23 16.91
N THR A 335 8.94 -21.07 17.92
CA THR A 335 8.03 -21.21 19.06
C THR A 335 8.10 -20.05 20.05
N ASN A 336 9.12 -19.19 19.97
CA ASN A 336 9.17 -17.96 20.74
C ASN A 336 8.30 -16.89 20.07
N LEU A 337 7.04 -16.81 20.52
CA LEU A 337 6.02 -15.93 19.95
C LEU A 337 6.34 -14.43 20.02
N GLN A 338 7.24 -14.02 20.92
CA GLN A 338 7.62 -12.61 21.12
C GLN A 338 8.90 -12.23 20.39
N GLU A 339 9.68 -13.21 19.91
CA GLU A 339 10.92 -12.93 19.18
C GLU A 339 10.60 -12.35 17.81
N VAL A 340 11.00 -11.10 17.58
CA VAL A 340 10.87 -10.36 16.31
C VAL A 340 9.51 -10.60 15.62
N PRO A 341 8.40 -10.05 16.16
CA PRO A 341 7.05 -10.26 15.63
C PRO A 341 6.90 -9.88 14.15
N VAL A 342 7.65 -8.89 13.67
CA VAL A 342 7.62 -8.45 12.26
C VAL A 342 7.99 -9.59 11.30
N LEU A 343 9.08 -10.33 11.56
CA LEU A 343 9.46 -11.46 10.69
C LEU A 343 8.43 -12.59 10.69
N LYS A 344 7.71 -12.79 11.80
CA LYS A 344 6.58 -13.74 11.84
C LYS A 344 5.42 -13.25 10.97
N ALA A 345 5.10 -11.95 11.04
CA ALA A 345 4.09 -11.33 10.18
C ALA A 345 4.49 -11.44 8.70
N ASP A 346 5.74 -11.16 8.34
CA ASP A 346 6.27 -11.30 6.99
C ASP A 346 6.18 -12.74 6.48
N ALA A 347 6.51 -13.72 7.32
CA ALA A 347 6.44 -15.12 6.97
C ALA A 347 5.00 -15.59 6.72
N ILE A 348 4.05 -15.17 7.57
CA ILE A 348 2.62 -15.43 7.35
C ILE A 348 2.15 -14.72 6.08
N LYS A 349 2.59 -13.49 5.83
CA LYS A 349 2.25 -12.73 4.64
C LYS A 349 2.76 -13.41 3.38
N TYR A 350 4.00 -13.90 3.37
CA TYR A 350 4.56 -14.67 2.26
C TYR A 350 3.74 -15.94 1.98
N TYR A 351 3.45 -16.72 3.03
CA TYR A 351 2.58 -17.90 2.96
C TYR A 351 1.22 -17.57 2.35
N MET A 352 0.64 -16.45 2.78
CA MET A 352 -0.65 -15.98 2.33
C MET A 352 -0.63 -15.47 0.87
N VAL A 353 0.39 -14.70 0.47
CA VAL A 353 0.54 -14.10 -0.87
C VAL A 353 0.78 -15.19 -1.93
N PHE A 354 1.59 -16.20 -1.63
CA PHE A 354 1.96 -17.29 -2.55
C PHE A 354 1.17 -18.59 -2.35
N ARG A 355 0.04 -18.54 -1.63
CA ARG A 355 -0.78 -19.72 -1.32
C ARG A 355 -1.22 -20.55 -2.55
N ASN A 356 -1.33 -19.93 -3.73
CA ASN A 356 -1.67 -20.62 -4.98
C ASN A 356 -0.44 -21.11 -5.78
N GLN A 357 0.77 -20.80 -5.30
CA GLN A 357 2.04 -21.14 -5.94
C GLN A 357 2.84 -22.15 -5.11
N LEU A 358 2.61 -22.19 -3.80
CA LEU A 358 3.19 -23.20 -2.92
C LEU A 358 2.47 -24.55 -3.11
N PRO A 359 3.20 -25.68 -3.17
CA PRO A 359 2.59 -27.01 -3.21
C PRO A 359 1.67 -27.26 -2.01
N LYS A 360 0.57 -27.99 -2.22
CA LYS A 360 -0.41 -28.29 -1.15
C LYS A 360 0.25 -28.96 0.05
N GLU A 361 1.23 -29.82 -0.18
CA GLU A 361 1.98 -30.53 0.87
C GLU A 361 2.78 -29.56 1.73
N VAL A 362 3.41 -28.56 1.11
CA VAL A 362 4.17 -27.52 1.83
C VAL A 362 3.21 -26.68 2.68
N LEU A 363 2.05 -26.31 2.11
CA LEU A 363 1.02 -25.58 2.85
C LEU A 363 0.54 -26.35 4.08
N LEU A 364 0.19 -27.63 3.91
CA LEU A 364 -0.28 -28.49 5.00
C LEU A 364 0.79 -28.73 6.06
N GLN A 365 2.06 -28.89 5.68
CA GLN A 365 3.16 -29.05 6.63
C GLN A 365 3.39 -27.78 7.46
N SER A 366 3.22 -26.60 6.86
CA SER A 366 3.37 -25.32 7.57
C SER A 366 2.13 -24.89 8.36
N PHE A 367 0.96 -25.45 8.04
CA PHE A 367 -0.32 -25.02 8.62
C PHE A 367 -0.40 -25.13 10.16
N PRO A 368 0.12 -26.19 10.83
CA PRO A 368 0.18 -26.23 12.30
C PRO A 368 0.98 -25.08 12.91
N HIS A 369 2.02 -24.60 12.23
CA HIS A 369 2.82 -23.46 12.68
C HIS A 369 2.03 -22.15 12.57
N VAL A 370 1.26 -21.96 11.49
CA VAL A 370 0.34 -20.81 11.36
C VAL A 370 -0.72 -20.82 12.47
N ILE A 371 -1.27 -22.00 12.81
CA ILE A 371 -2.21 -22.16 13.95
C ILE A 371 -1.55 -21.81 15.28
N HIS A 372 -0.28 -22.16 15.47
CA HIS A 372 0.46 -21.83 16.69
C HIS A 372 0.60 -20.31 16.88
N LEU A 373 0.82 -19.56 15.78
CA LEU A 373 0.99 -18.10 15.78
C LEU A 373 -0.28 -17.32 16.15
N LEU A 374 -1.47 -17.94 16.13
CA LEU A 374 -2.71 -17.35 16.69
C LEU A 374 -2.60 -17.02 18.18
N GLN A 375 -1.67 -17.65 18.90
CA GLN A 375 -1.43 -17.40 20.32
C GLN A 375 -0.46 -16.22 20.57
N SER A 376 0.04 -15.58 19.49
CA SER A 376 0.99 -14.49 19.62
C SER A 376 0.34 -13.28 20.32
N PRO A 377 1.01 -12.68 21.32
CA PRO A 377 0.51 -11.46 21.95
C PRO A 377 0.50 -10.26 21.00
N SER A 378 1.28 -10.30 19.90
CA SER A 378 1.24 -9.28 18.86
C SER A 378 -0.08 -9.36 18.08
N TYR A 379 -0.84 -8.25 18.11
CA TYR A 379 -2.09 -8.12 17.36
C TYR A 379 -1.90 -8.43 15.88
N VAL A 380 -0.86 -7.88 15.25
CA VAL A 380 -0.60 -8.08 13.83
C VAL A 380 -0.37 -9.56 13.51
N VAL A 381 0.45 -10.26 14.30
CA VAL A 381 0.82 -11.66 14.03
C VAL A 381 -0.39 -12.59 14.11
N HIS A 382 -1.18 -12.55 15.18
CA HIS A 382 -2.32 -13.46 15.28
C HIS A 382 -3.44 -13.08 14.29
N THR A 383 -3.57 -11.80 13.92
CA THR A 383 -4.53 -11.33 12.92
C THR A 383 -4.14 -11.77 11.51
N TYR A 384 -2.85 -11.71 11.18
CA TYR A 384 -2.32 -12.23 9.93
C TYR A 384 -2.48 -13.76 9.86
N ALA A 385 -2.24 -14.47 10.96
CA ALA A 385 -2.43 -15.92 11.03
C ALA A 385 -3.91 -16.30 10.77
N ALA A 386 -4.86 -15.60 11.41
CA ALA A 386 -6.28 -15.77 11.15
C ALA A 386 -6.64 -15.50 9.67
N SER A 387 -6.11 -14.42 9.11
CA SER A 387 -6.31 -14.05 7.71
C SER A 387 -5.74 -15.08 6.73
N ALA A 388 -4.58 -15.65 7.03
CA ALA A 388 -3.96 -16.70 6.24
C ALA A 388 -4.81 -17.98 6.26
N ILE A 389 -5.34 -18.37 7.43
CA ILE A 389 -6.27 -19.51 7.57
C ILE A 389 -7.54 -19.30 6.73
N GLU A 390 -8.16 -18.13 6.85
CA GLU A 390 -9.34 -17.75 6.06
C GLU A 390 -9.09 -17.85 4.56
N ARG A 391 -7.98 -17.31 4.09
CA ARG A 391 -7.58 -17.32 2.67
C ARG A 391 -7.24 -18.71 2.16
N LEU A 392 -6.66 -19.58 2.99
CA LEU A 392 -6.37 -20.96 2.64
C LEU A 392 -7.65 -21.76 2.38
N PHE A 393 -8.66 -21.60 3.25
CA PHE A 393 -9.93 -22.33 3.15
C PHE A 393 -10.85 -21.84 2.04
N THR A 394 -10.56 -20.68 1.45
CA THR A 394 -11.30 -20.15 0.29
C THR A 394 -10.63 -20.49 -1.05
N MET A 395 -9.45 -21.13 -1.03
CA MET A 395 -8.77 -21.56 -2.24
C MET A 395 -9.59 -22.56 -3.05
N ARG A 396 -9.44 -22.47 -4.36
CA ARG A 396 -10.06 -23.36 -5.33
C ARG A 396 -8.98 -23.95 -6.21
N ASP A 397 -9.12 -25.22 -6.56
CA ASP A 397 -8.24 -25.88 -7.52
C ASP A 397 -8.56 -25.43 -8.96
N GLY A 398 -7.78 -25.93 -9.93
CA GLY A 398 -7.99 -25.63 -11.35
C GLY A 398 -9.35 -26.09 -11.91
N GLN A 399 -10.10 -26.93 -11.18
CA GLN A 399 -11.46 -27.37 -11.52
C GLN A 399 -12.55 -26.55 -10.80
N GLY A 400 -12.17 -25.55 -10.00
CA GLY A 400 -13.10 -24.76 -9.21
C GLY A 400 -13.63 -25.46 -7.97
N LYS A 401 -13.05 -26.60 -7.56
CA LYS A 401 -13.39 -27.29 -6.31
C LYS A 401 -12.58 -26.73 -5.14
N PRO A 402 -13.02 -26.85 -3.88
CA PRO A 402 -12.22 -26.47 -2.73
C PRO A 402 -10.85 -27.16 -2.75
N ALA A 403 -9.76 -26.38 -2.65
CA ALA A 403 -8.40 -26.94 -2.63
C ALA A 403 -8.10 -27.67 -1.31
N PHE A 404 -8.77 -27.25 -0.24
CA PHE A 404 -8.72 -27.83 1.10
C PHE A 404 -10.10 -28.36 1.49
N THR A 405 -10.10 -29.46 2.22
CA THR A 405 -11.29 -30.17 2.70
C THR A 405 -11.19 -30.43 4.21
N SER A 406 -12.30 -30.81 4.84
CA SER A 406 -12.30 -31.19 6.26
C SER A 406 -11.33 -32.33 6.59
N ALA A 407 -11.15 -33.28 5.66
CA ALA A 407 -10.22 -34.39 5.82
C ALA A 407 -8.76 -33.93 5.93
N ASP A 408 -8.38 -32.86 5.22
CA ASP A 408 -7.01 -32.32 5.23
C ASP A 408 -6.61 -31.76 6.60
N ILE A 409 -7.58 -31.36 7.45
CA ILE A 409 -7.34 -30.73 8.76
C ILE A 409 -7.88 -31.55 9.94
N ALA A 410 -8.37 -32.77 9.70
CA ALA A 410 -9.06 -33.57 10.72
C ALA A 410 -8.21 -33.77 11.99
N GLY A 411 -6.90 -34.01 11.85
CA GLY A 411 -5.99 -34.23 12.98
C GLY A 411 -5.64 -32.98 13.80
N ILE A 412 -6.02 -31.78 13.35
CA ILE A 412 -5.62 -30.50 13.96
C ILE A 412 -6.82 -29.56 14.19
N SER A 413 -8.04 -30.01 13.91
CA SER A 413 -9.26 -29.20 13.97
C SER A 413 -9.55 -28.66 15.38
N GLU A 414 -9.34 -29.48 16.41
CA GLU A 414 -9.50 -29.07 17.81
C GLU A 414 -8.53 -27.94 18.18
N MET A 415 -7.25 -28.10 17.82
CA MET A 415 -6.22 -27.09 18.08
C MET A 415 -6.51 -25.78 17.34
N LEU A 416 -6.93 -25.86 16.07
CA LEU A 416 -7.32 -24.72 15.27
C LEU A 416 -8.46 -23.93 15.93
N LEU A 417 -9.56 -24.61 16.26
CA LEU A 417 -10.71 -23.97 16.90
C LEU A 417 -10.31 -23.37 18.25
N LYS A 418 -9.60 -24.13 19.10
CA LYS A 418 -9.13 -23.64 20.39
C LYS A 418 -8.33 -22.34 20.26
N HIS A 419 -7.33 -22.31 19.38
CA HIS A 419 -6.47 -21.13 19.25
C HIS A 419 -7.19 -19.93 18.62
N LEU A 420 -8.11 -20.16 17.67
CA LEU A 420 -8.94 -19.08 17.11
C LEU A 420 -9.80 -18.41 18.20
N PHE A 421 -10.43 -19.19 19.08
CA PHE A 421 -11.22 -18.61 20.18
C PHE A 421 -10.34 -17.97 21.27
N LEU A 422 -9.17 -18.53 21.55
CA LEU A 422 -8.21 -17.93 22.49
C LEU A 422 -7.67 -16.57 21.99
N ALA A 423 -7.59 -16.36 20.67
CA ALA A 423 -7.12 -15.11 20.10
C ALA A 423 -7.99 -13.90 20.53
N PHE A 424 -9.30 -14.09 20.77
CA PHE A 424 -10.17 -13.03 21.31
C PHE A 424 -9.81 -12.61 22.75
N GLY A 425 -9.01 -13.42 23.46
CA GLY A 425 -8.51 -13.10 24.79
C GLY A 425 -7.31 -12.16 24.80
N HIS A 426 -6.67 -11.90 23.66
CA HIS A 426 -5.57 -10.95 23.58
C HIS A 426 -6.06 -9.50 23.71
N PRO A 427 -5.26 -8.59 24.30
CA PRO A 427 -5.58 -7.17 24.37
C PRO A 427 -5.96 -6.60 22.99
N GLY A 428 -7.00 -5.77 22.94
CA GLY A 428 -7.51 -5.15 21.70
C GLY A 428 -8.15 -6.13 20.70
N SER A 429 -8.21 -7.44 21.00
CA SER A 429 -8.58 -8.46 20.01
C SER A 429 -9.98 -9.05 20.23
N SER A 430 -10.73 -8.57 21.22
CA SER A 430 -12.05 -9.11 21.60
C SER A 430 -13.08 -9.08 20.48
N GLU A 431 -13.00 -8.08 19.59
CA GLU A 431 -13.84 -7.91 18.40
C GLU A 431 -13.00 -7.93 17.10
N ASN A 432 -11.92 -8.73 17.07
CA ASN A 432 -11.08 -8.88 15.87
C ASN A 432 -11.86 -9.56 14.72
N GLU A 433 -12.20 -8.79 13.69
CA GLU A 433 -13.02 -9.24 12.57
C GLU A 433 -12.38 -10.34 11.72
N TYR A 434 -11.05 -10.31 11.58
CA TYR A 434 -10.30 -11.31 10.80
C TYR A 434 -10.35 -12.67 11.49
N THR A 435 -10.22 -12.68 12.83
CA THR A 435 -10.38 -13.89 13.65
C THR A 435 -11.79 -14.45 13.55
N MET A 436 -12.83 -13.61 13.68
CA MET A 436 -14.22 -14.07 13.54
C MET A 436 -14.51 -14.62 12.14
N LYS A 437 -13.97 -13.98 11.10
CA LYS A 437 -14.08 -14.46 9.72
C LYS A 437 -13.38 -15.81 9.54
N ALA A 438 -12.20 -16.01 10.13
CA ALA A 438 -11.48 -17.28 10.11
C ALA A 438 -12.25 -18.40 10.82
N ILE A 439 -12.91 -18.11 11.95
CA ILE A 439 -13.79 -19.06 12.64
C ILE A 439 -14.96 -19.44 11.73
N MET A 440 -15.67 -18.46 11.17
CA MET A 440 -16.77 -18.71 10.23
C MET A 440 -16.33 -19.59 9.05
N ARG A 441 -15.16 -19.33 8.45
CA ARG A 441 -14.61 -20.18 7.40
C ARG A 441 -14.26 -21.59 7.87
N THR A 442 -13.74 -21.73 9.09
CA THR A 442 -13.42 -23.04 9.68
C THR A 442 -14.69 -23.88 9.84
N PHE A 443 -15.78 -23.29 10.34
CA PHE A 443 -17.08 -23.96 10.44
C PHE A 443 -17.62 -24.36 9.06
N SER A 444 -17.52 -23.46 8.07
CA SER A 444 -17.93 -23.76 6.70
C SER A 444 -17.13 -24.90 6.05
N LEU A 445 -15.85 -25.05 6.39
CA LEU A 445 -14.99 -26.13 5.91
C LEU A 445 -15.32 -27.46 6.60
N LEU A 446 -15.51 -27.44 7.93
CA LEU A 446 -15.74 -28.64 8.72
C LEU A 446 -17.12 -29.26 8.50
N GLN A 447 -18.16 -28.44 8.28
CA GLN A 447 -19.55 -28.91 8.14
C GLN A 447 -19.91 -29.85 9.32
N ASP A 448 -20.48 -31.04 9.06
CA ASP A 448 -20.83 -32.03 10.09
C ASP A 448 -19.64 -32.43 10.99
N ALA A 449 -18.40 -32.32 10.50
CA ALA A 449 -17.20 -32.62 11.29
C ALA A 449 -16.98 -31.64 12.45
N VAL A 450 -17.71 -30.52 12.51
CA VAL A 450 -17.64 -29.58 13.64
C VAL A 450 -18.41 -30.07 14.87
N VAL A 451 -19.37 -30.98 14.70
CA VAL A 451 -20.32 -31.41 15.75
C VAL A 451 -19.63 -31.84 17.05
N PRO A 452 -18.55 -32.64 17.04
CA PRO A 452 -17.85 -33.05 18.27
C PRO A 452 -17.27 -31.89 19.08
N TYR A 453 -17.00 -30.74 18.44
CA TYR A 453 -16.36 -29.58 19.07
C TYR A 453 -17.38 -28.54 19.56
N LEU A 454 -18.64 -28.62 19.12
CA LEU A 454 -19.69 -27.67 19.48
C LEU A 454 -19.92 -27.54 20.99
N PRO A 455 -19.92 -28.60 21.82
CA PRO A 455 -20.08 -28.46 23.27
C PRO A 455 -19.06 -27.52 23.92
N THR A 456 -17.83 -27.50 23.39
CA THR A 456 -16.73 -26.68 23.92
C THR A 456 -16.76 -25.26 23.36
N VAL A 457 -17.18 -25.09 22.10
CA VAL A 457 -17.12 -23.81 21.38
C VAL A 457 -18.36 -22.93 21.63
N LEU A 458 -19.55 -23.54 21.69
CA LEU A 458 -20.82 -22.83 21.84
C LEU A 458 -20.88 -21.87 23.04
N PRO A 459 -20.39 -22.24 24.25
CA PRO A 459 -20.41 -21.33 25.39
C PRO A 459 -19.65 -20.02 25.13
N GLY A 460 -18.47 -20.11 24.48
CA GLY A 460 -17.68 -18.92 24.14
C GLY A 460 -18.36 -18.04 23.09
N LEU A 461 -18.99 -18.67 22.09
CA LEU A 461 -19.73 -18.00 21.02
C LEU A 461 -20.96 -17.26 21.57
N THR A 462 -21.72 -17.89 22.47
CA THR A 462 -22.87 -17.29 23.16
C THR A 462 -22.43 -16.14 24.07
N ALA A 463 -21.33 -16.30 24.80
CA ALA A 463 -20.79 -15.23 25.64
C ALA A 463 -20.41 -14.00 24.80
N LYS A 464 -19.76 -14.21 23.64
CA LYS A 464 -19.42 -13.11 22.72
C LYS A 464 -20.63 -12.47 22.09
N LEU A 465 -21.64 -13.24 21.68
CA LEU A 465 -22.90 -12.66 21.21
C LEU A 465 -23.55 -11.76 22.27
N ALA A 466 -23.63 -12.24 23.52
CA ALA A 466 -24.23 -11.48 24.62
C ALA A 466 -23.43 -10.22 24.99
N GLU A 467 -22.11 -10.23 24.80
CA GLU A 467 -21.24 -9.06 24.98
C GLU A 467 -21.51 -8.02 23.89
N VAL A 468 -21.42 -8.43 22.62
CA VAL A 468 -21.55 -7.57 21.44
C VAL A 468 -22.97 -7.00 21.31
N SER A 469 -24.00 -7.77 21.67
CA SER A 469 -25.40 -7.31 21.61
C SER A 469 -25.69 -6.12 22.53
N LYS A 470 -24.85 -5.88 23.55
CA LYS A 470 -24.98 -4.73 24.44
C LYS A 470 -24.47 -3.44 23.80
N ASN A 471 -23.45 -3.53 22.94
CA ASN A 471 -22.85 -2.39 22.26
C ASN A 471 -22.20 -2.82 20.93
N PRO A 472 -22.98 -2.98 19.85
CA PRO A 472 -22.45 -3.43 18.57
C PRO A 472 -21.57 -2.34 17.93
N SER A 473 -20.24 -2.45 18.11
CA SER A 473 -19.30 -1.38 17.75
C SER A 473 -18.52 -1.63 16.44
N LYS A 474 -18.28 -2.91 16.09
CA LYS A 474 -17.53 -3.33 14.90
C LYS A 474 -18.43 -4.02 13.86
N PRO A 475 -18.87 -3.34 12.79
CA PRO A 475 -19.90 -3.86 11.88
C PRO A 475 -19.47 -5.13 11.11
N HIS A 476 -18.22 -5.24 10.66
CA HIS A 476 -17.73 -6.43 9.96
C HIS A 476 -17.61 -7.64 10.88
N PHE A 477 -17.12 -7.44 12.11
CA PHE A 477 -17.14 -8.48 13.14
C PHE A 477 -18.56 -9.00 13.38
N ASN A 478 -19.53 -8.09 13.58
CA ASN A 478 -20.93 -8.45 13.81
C ASN A 478 -21.53 -9.22 12.64
N HIS A 479 -21.20 -8.82 11.41
CA HIS A 479 -21.62 -9.53 10.21
C HIS A 479 -21.10 -10.98 10.18
N PHE A 480 -19.81 -11.20 10.43
CA PHE A 480 -19.25 -12.56 10.44
C PHE A 480 -19.76 -13.41 11.61
N LEU A 481 -20.02 -12.80 12.77
CA LEU A 481 -20.64 -13.47 13.91
C LEU A 481 -22.06 -13.94 13.59
N SER A 482 -22.86 -13.13 12.89
CA SER A 482 -24.20 -13.52 12.43
C SER A 482 -24.13 -14.70 11.45
N LEU A 483 -23.22 -14.67 10.47
CA LEU A 483 -23.04 -15.78 9.54
C LEU A 483 -22.61 -17.07 10.24
N LEU A 484 -21.77 -16.96 11.27
CA LEU A 484 -21.37 -18.10 12.08
C LEU A 484 -22.55 -18.69 12.86
N GLN A 485 -23.47 -17.87 13.36
CA GLN A 485 -24.68 -18.35 14.02
C GLN A 485 -25.55 -19.15 13.06
N ASP A 486 -25.80 -18.60 11.87
CA ASP A 486 -26.59 -19.29 10.83
C ASP A 486 -25.97 -20.64 10.47
N ALA A 487 -24.63 -20.73 10.43
CA ALA A 487 -23.91 -21.98 10.18
C ALA A 487 -24.04 -22.99 11.33
N VAL A 488 -24.27 -22.55 12.57
CA VAL A 488 -24.33 -23.41 13.77
C VAL A 488 -25.74 -23.89 14.08
N VAL A 489 -26.76 -23.09 13.78
CA VAL A 489 -28.19 -23.40 14.04
C VAL A 489 -28.60 -24.82 13.61
N PRO A 490 -28.22 -25.33 12.42
CA PRO A 490 -28.59 -26.69 12.00
C PRO A 490 -28.11 -27.81 12.93
N TYR A 491 -27.05 -27.58 13.70
CA TYR A 491 -26.45 -28.59 14.57
C TYR A 491 -26.97 -28.54 16.01
N LEU A 492 -27.65 -27.47 16.42
CA LEU A 492 -28.16 -27.29 17.79
C LEU A 492 -29.03 -28.46 18.28
N PRO A 493 -29.95 -29.04 17.49
CA PRO A 493 -30.77 -30.19 17.92
C PRO A 493 -29.93 -31.43 18.27
N THR A 494 -28.77 -31.59 17.63
CA THR A 494 -27.88 -32.74 17.84
C THR A 494 -27.07 -32.60 19.13
N VAL A 495 -26.73 -31.37 19.52
CA VAL A 495 -25.86 -31.06 20.66
C VAL A 495 -26.66 -30.78 21.94
N LEU A 496 -27.88 -30.24 21.78
CA LEU A 496 -28.79 -29.90 22.87
C LEU A 496 -30.15 -30.56 22.61
N PRO A 497 -30.28 -31.89 22.81
CA PRO A 497 -31.48 -32.65 22.47
C PRO A 497 -32.76 -32.25 23.26
N GLY A 498 -32.68 -31.27 24.17
CA GLY A 498 -33.81 -30.69 24.90
C GLY A 498 -34.27 -29.31 24.41
N LEU A 499 -33.67 -28.76 23.35
CA LEU A 499 -33.94 -27.40 22.83
C LEU A 499 -34.89 -27.38 21.62
N THR A 500 -35.70 -28.43 21.44
CA THR A 500 -36.78 -28.45 20.45
C THR A 500 -38.07 -27.86 21.04
N ALA A 501 -38.23 -26.54 20.92
CA ALA A 501 -39.50 -25.83 20.78
C ALA A 501 -39.25 -24.35 20.51
#